data_AF-A0A0W1CY61-F1
#
_entry.id   AF-A0A0W1CY61-F1
#
_cell.length_a   1.000
_cell.length_b   1.000
_cell.length_c   1.000
_cell.angle_alpha   90.00
_cell.angle_beta   90.00
_cell.angle_gamma   90.00
#
_symmetry.space_group_name_H-M   'P 1'
#
loop_
_entity.id
_entity.type
_entity.pdbx_description
1 polymer ?
#
loop_
_entity_poly.entity_id
_entity_poly.type
_entity_poly.pdbx_seq_one_letter_code
_entity_poly.pdbx_strand_id
1 'polypeptide(L)'
;MLHSDAEGFYLPRSFDEVIVDFTEPQRPGLGMMIGSSVALLDECRELADTLHLSDDVDPESDAFLEFMDSPRSDGPPWQAYPVEAHTILNLLRACEASLALDAVIQFA
;
A
#
# COMPACT_ATOMS: atom_id res chain seq x y z
N MET A 1 -4.06 -17.80 5.54
CA MET A 1 -3.29 -16.73 4.89
C MET A 1 -2.82 -17.25 3.55
N LEU A 2 -3.57 -16.99 2.47
CA LEU A 2 -2.96 -17.04 1.15
C LEU A 2 -2.18 -15.73 1.03
N HIS A 3 -0.86 -15.78 1.21
CA HIS A 3 0.00 -14.83 0.54
C HIS A 3 -0.14 -15.16 -0.95
N SER A 4 -1.11 -14.53 -1.61
CA SER A 4 -1.02 -14.39 -3.06
C SER A 4 0.23 -13.56 -3.26
N ASP A 5 1.26 -14.13 -3.86
CA ASP A 5 2.36 -13.34 -4.41
C ASP A 5 1.68 -12.27 -5.26
N ALA A 6 1.77 -11.01 -4.82
CA ALA A 6 1.10 -9.90 -5.47
C ALA A 6 1.87 -9.60 -6.76
N GLU A 7 1.72 -10.46 -7.76
CA GLU A 7 2.30 -10.27 -9.07
C GLU A 7 1.57 -9.13 -9.78
N GLY A 8 2.31 -8.09 -10.14
CA GLY A 8 1.75 -6.93 -10.84
C GLY A 8 2.56 -5.66 -10.62
N PHE A 9 2.04 -4.57 -11.16
CA PHE A 9 2.66 -3.25 -11.05
C PHE A 9 1.62 -2.18 -10.77
N TYR A 10 2.04 -1.10 -10.09
CA TYR A 10 1.29 0.15 -10.08
C TYR A 10 2.02 1.18 -10.94
N LEU A 11 1.34 1.73 -11.94
CA LEU A 11 1.86 2.74 -12.85
C LEU A 11 1.61 4.16 -12.31
N PRO A 12 2.52 5.12 -12.55
CA PRO A 12 2.33 6.53 -12.18
C PRO A 12 1.36 7.26 -13.14
N ARG A 13 0.22 6.64 -13.47
CA ARG A 13 -0.79 7.16 -14.40
C ARG A 13 -2.17 6.89 -13.84
N SER A 14 -3.08 7.83 -14.02
CA SER A 14 -4.49 7.66 -13.65
C SER A 14 -5.23 6.86 -14.72
N PHE A 15 -6.03 5.90 -14.27
CA PHE A 15 -7.00 5.15 -15.06
C PHE A 15 -8.04 4.54 -14.10
N ASP A 16 -9.25 4.29 -14.61
CA ASP A 16 -10.41 4.03 -13.76
C ASP A 16 -10.50 2.58 -13.24
N GLU A 17 -9.88 1.63 -13.94
CA GLU A 17 -10.02 0.20 -13.63
C GLU A 17 -8.67 -0.53 -13.68
N VAL A 18 -8.47 -1.48 -12.78
CA VAL A 18 -7.30 -2.38 -12.81
C VAL A 18 -7.27 -3.12 -14.15
N ILE A 19 -6.15 -3.02 -14.86
CA ILE A 19 -5.95 -3.74 -16.12
C ILE A 19 -5.50 -5.15 -15.78
N VAL A 20 -6.26 -6.15 -16.24
CA VAL A 20 -5.95 -7.56 -15.99
C VAL A 20 -5.55 -8.25 -17.29
N ASP A 21 -4.41 -8.94 -17.27
CA ASP A 21 -3.96 -9.77 -18.40
C ASP A 21 -4.41 -11.23 -18.22
N PHE A 22 -5.51 -11.59 -18.88
CA PHE A 22 -6.05 -12.95 -18.91
C PHE A 22 -5.45 -13.83 -20.01
N THR A 23 -4.34 -13.42 -20.64
CA THR A 23 -3.70 -14.22 -21.69
C THR A 23 -3.13 -15.52 -21.12
N GLU A 24 -3.36 -16.64 -21.80
CA GLU A 24 -2.76 -17.94 -21.46
C GLU A 24 -1.87 -18.43 -22.64
N PRO A 25 -0.54 -18.58 -22.45
CA PRO A 25 0.21 -18.29 -21.21
C PRO A 25 0.32 -16.78 -20.94
N GLN A 26 0.49 -16.41 -19.66
CA GLN A 26 0.68 -15.03 -19.22
C GLN A 26 1.89 -14.42 -19.95
N ARG A 27 1.79 -13.14 -20.33
CA ARG A 27 2.91 -12.44 -20.97
C ARG A 27 4.08 -12.32 -19.98
N PRO A 28 5.32 -12.62 -20.39
CA PRO A 28 6.47 -12.54 -19.50
C PRO A 28 6.63 -11.14 -18.90
N GLY A 29 6.75 -11.09 -17.58
CA GLY A 29 7.10 -9.87 -16.84
C GLY A 29 5.99 -8.86 -16.63
N LEU A 30 4.72 -9.17 -16.94
CA LEU A 30 3.61 -8.24 -16.71
C LEU A 30 3.04 -8.34 -15.28
N GLY A 31 3.02 -9.53 -14.69
CA GLY A 31 2.20 -9.80 -13.49
C GLY A 31 0.72 -9.64 -13.82
N MET A 32 -0.17 -10.48 -13.29
CA MET A 32 -1.54 -10.56 -13.82
C MET A 32 -2.33 -9.24 -13.78
N MET A 33 -1.96 -8.29 -12.92
CA MET A 33 -2.69 -7.05 -12.68
C MET A 33 -1.80 -5.81 -12.77
N ILE A 34 -2.32 -4.75 -13.41
CA ILE A 34 -1.71 -3.43 -13.45
C ILE A 34 -2.67 -2.42 -12.82
N GLY A 35 -2.25 -1.81 -11.71
CA GLY A 35 -2.97 -0.79 -10.96
C GLY A 35 -2.43 0.63 -11.19
N SER A 36 -3.16 1.62 -10.70
CA SER A 36 -2.77 3.03 -10.77
C SER A 36 -2.19 3.49 -9.44
N SER A 37 -0.96 4.00 -9.42
CA SER A 37 -0.38 4.61 -8.22
C SER A 37 -1.14 5.89 -7.81
N VAL A 38 -1.88 6.51 -8.73
CA VAL A 38 -2.73 7.67 -8.42
C VAL A 38 -3.95 7.22 -7.63
N ALA A 39 -4.70 6.24 -8.15
CA ALA A 39 -5.87 5.72 -7.46
C ALA A 39 -5.50 5.07 -6.11
N LEU A 40 -4.38 4.32 -6.07
CA LEU A 40 -3.88 3.73 -4.84
C LEU A 40 -3.49 4.78 -3.79
N LEU A 41 -2.88 5.90 -4.21
CA LEU A 41 -2.54 7.00 -3.31
C LEU A 41 -3.80 7.62 -2.68
N ASP A 42 -4.83 7.86 -3.49
CA ASP A 42 -6.09 8.44 -3.00
C ASP A 42 -6.79 7.49 -2.02
N GLU A 43 -6.87 6.19 -2.34
CA GLU A 43 -7.41 5.18 -1.42
C GLU A 43 -6.60 5.09 -0.12
N CYS A 44 -5.27 5.08 -0.19
CA CYS A 44 -4.42 5.05 1.01
C CYS A 44 -4.62 6.28 1.90
N ARG A 45 -4.88 7.46 1.32
CA ARG A 45 -5.19 8.68 2.10
C ARG A 45 -6.53 8.56 2.82
N GLU A 46 -7.57 8.06 2.16
CA GLU A 46 -8.86 7.82 2.79
C GLU A 46 -8.77 6.80 3.94
N LEU A 47 -7.98 5.74 3.76
CA LEU A 47 -7.72 4.75 4.80
C LEU A 47 -6.89 5.32 5.96
N ALA A 48 -5.89 6.15 5.65
CA ALA A 48 -5.06 6.81 6.66
C ALA A 48 -5.89 7.76 7.54
N ASP A 49 -6.76 8.55 6.92
CA ASP A 49 -7.72 9.40 7.61
C ASP A 49 -8.66 8.57 8.50
N THR A 50 -9.16 7.44 8.01
CA THR A 50 -10.04 6.54 8.77
C THR A 50 -9.35 5.95 10.01
N LEU A 51 -8.04 5.65 9.92
CA LEU A 51 -7.26 5.12 11.03
C LEU A 51 -6.69 6.21 11.96
N HIS A 52 -6.95 7.49 11.66
CA HIS A 52 -6.34 8.65 12.30
C HIS A 52 -4.80 8.56 12.33
N LEU A 53 -4.19 8.17 11.21
CA LEU A 53 -2.75 8.21 11.04
C LEU A 53 -2.29 9.65 10.87
N SER A 54 -1.51 10.16 11.84
CA SER A 54 -0.87 11.47 11.70
C SER A 54 0.45 11.34 10.94
N ASP A 55 0.85 12.41 10.23
CA ASP A 55 2.13 12.49 9.52
C ASP A 55 3.36 12.23 10.41
N ASP A 56 3.24 12.46 11.72
CA ASP A 56 4.30 12.23 12.71
C ASP A 56 4.47 10.75 13.11
N VAL A 57 3.61 9.84 12.63
CA VAL A 57 3.74 8.41 12.90
C VAL A 57 4.85 7.83 12.04
N ASP A 58 5.94 7.44 12.68
CA ASP A 58 7.03 6.73 12.02
C ASP A 58 6.83 5.20 12.14
N PRO A 59 6.52 4.49 11.04
CA PRO A 59 6.30 3.04 11.05
C PRO A 59 7.56 2.23 11.37
N GLU A 60 8.75 2.85 11.32
CA GLU A 60 10.03 2.22 11.65
C GLU A 60 10.49 2.49 13.08
N SER A 61 9.74 3.29 13.84
CA SER A 61 10.10 3.61 15.22
C SER A 61 9.86 2.42 16.16
N ASP A 62 10.75 2.23 17.15
CA ASP A 62 10.58 1.19 18.18
C ASP A 62 9.21 1.28 18.88
N ALA A 63 8.72 2.52 19.09
CA ALA A 63 7.42 2.78 19.69
C ALA A 63 6.25 2.27 18.82
N PHE A 64 6.35 2.37 17.50
CA PHE A 64 5.37 1.82 16.57
C PHE A 64 5.44 0.29 16.56
N LEU A 65 6.65 -0.27 16.50
CA LEU A 65 6.87 -1.73 16.47
C LEU A 65 6.32 -2.43 17.73
N GLU A 66 6.32 -1.77 18.89
CA GLU A 66 5.65 -2.30 20.09
C GLU A 66 4.16 -2.60 19.85
N PHE A 67 3.46 -1.75 19.09
CA PHE A 67 2.05 -1.99 18.76
C PHE A 67 1.88 -3.19 17.81
N MET A 68 2.83 -3.42 16.90
CA MET A 68 2.79 -4.59 16.00
C MET A 68 2.78 -5.90 16.80
N ASP A 69 3.56 -5.96 17.88
CA ASP A 69 3.62 -7.14 18.78
C ASP A 69 2.43 -7.18 19.75
N SER A 70 1.92 -6.02 20.16
CA SER A 70 0.83 -5.90 21.15
C SER A 70 -0.13 -4.77 20.79
N PRO A 71 -1.11 -5.03 19.89
CA PRO A 71 -2.12 -4.04 19.51
C PRO A 71 -2.94 -3.58 20.70
N ARG A 72 -3.31 -2.29 20.72
CA ARG A 72 -4.05 -1.65 21.81
C ARG A 72 -5.22 -0.82 21.30
N SER A 73 -6.32 -0.80 22.06
CA SER A 73 -7.55 -0.08 21.69
C SER A 73 -7.87 1.12 22.59
N ASP A 74 -6.92 1.53 23.43
CA ASP A 74 -7.04 2.67 24.34
C ASP A 74 -6.57 4.01 23.73
N GLY A 75 -6.09 4.00 22.48
CA GLY A 75 -5.67 5.18 21.73
C GLY A 75 -6.35 5.32 20.35
N PRO A 76 -5.72 6.03 19.41
CA PRO A 76 -6.20 6.16 18.04
C PRO A 76 -6.42 4.79 17.35
N PRO A 77 -7.34 4.69 16.37
CA PRO A 77 -7.70 3.42 15.74
C PRO A 77 -6.50 2.63 15.19
N TRP A 78 -5.49 3.30 14.63
CA TRP A 78 -4.30 2.63 14.10
C TRP A 78 -3.58 1.74 15.14
N GLN A 79 -3.65 2.07 16.43
CA GLN A 79 -3.01 1.27 17.49
C GLN A 79 -3.65 -0.12 17.65
N ALA A 80 -4.92 -0.24 17.28
CA ALA A 80 -5.65 -1.50 17.25
C ALA A 80 -5.43 -2.28 15.94
N TYR A 81 -4.98 -1.59 14.88
CA TYR A 81 -4.73 -2.12 13.54
C TYR A 81 -3.31 -1.73 13.04
N PRO A 82 -2.25 -2.10 13.77
CA PRO A 82 -0.90 -1.60 13.50
C PRO A 82 -0.31 -2.18 12.21
N VAL A 83 -0.73 -3.39 11.81
CA VAL A 83 -0.29 -4.01 10.55
C VAL A 83 -0.84 -3.24 9.35
N GLU A 84 -2.13 -2.94 9.37
CA GLU A 84 -2.81 -2.15 8.35
C GLU A 84 -2.22 -0.74 8.27
N ALA A 85 -1.99 -0.12 9.43
CA ALA A 85 -1.32 1.17 9.53
C ALA A 85 0.08 1.17 8.88
N HIS A 86 0.89 0.16 9.21
CA HIS A 86 2.23 -0.01 8.62
C HIS A 86 2.15 -0.18 7.11
N THR A 87 1.21 -0.99 6.60
CA THR A 87 0.99 -1.18 5.17
C THR A 87 0.61 0.13 4.50
N ILE A 88 -0.37 0.86 5.02
CA ILE A 88 -0.83 2.14 4.45
C ILE A 88 0.30 3.17 4.41
N LEU A 89 1.07 3.32 5.49
CA LEU A 89 2.20 4.26 5.54
C LEU A 89 3.27 3.95 4.49
N ASN A 90 3.57 2.67 4.29
CA ASN A 90 4.52 2.25 3.26
C ASN A 90 3.98 2.45 1.84
N LEU A 91 2.69 2.16 1.62
CA LEU A 91 2.05 2.38 0.32
C LEU A 91 1.96 3.87 -0.04
N LEU A 92 1.65 4.74 0.92
CA LEU A 92 1.68 6.19 0.74
C LEU A 92 3.06 6.65 0.24
N ARG A 93 4.13 6.28 0.97
CA ARG A 93 5.52 6.61 0.61
C ARG A 93 5.90 6.06 -0.77
N ALA A 94 5.50 4.82 -1.08
CA ALA A 94 5.78 4.20 -2.37
C ALA A 94 5.04 4.89 -3.53
N CYS A 95 3.77 5.28 -3.34
CA CYS A 95 2.98 6.00 -4.33
C CYS A 95 3.55 7.40 -4.58
N GLU A 96 3.90 8.13 -3.52
CA GLU A 96 4.53 9.45 -3.64
C GLU A 96 5.85 9.36 -4.41
N ALA A 97 6.70 8.38 -4.10
CA ALA A 97 7.95 8.14 -4.82
C ALA A 97 7.70 7.73 -6.29
N SER A 98 6.72 6.86 -6.55
CA SER A 98 6.31 6.43 -7.89
C SER A 98 5.91 7.62 -8.76
N LEU A 99 5.06 8.51 -8.23
CA LEU A 99 4.60 9.71 -8.94
C LEU A 99 5.72 10.74 -9.13
N ALA A 100 6.58 10.93 -8.13
CA ALA A 100 7.69 11.89 -8.21
C ALA A 100 8.77 11.47 -9.21
N LEU A 101 9.02 10.17 -9.35
CA LEU A 101 10.09 9.62 -10.19
C LEU A 101 9.61 9.14 -11.57
N ASP A 102 8.31 9.18 -11.82
CA ASP A 102 7.68 8.53 -12.99
C ASP A 102 8.06 7.03 -13.10
N ALA A 103 8.11 6.35 -11.95
CA ALA A 103 8.54 4.97 -11.81
C ALA A 103 7.40 4.05 -11.35
N VAL A 104 7.47 2.76 -11.69
CA VAL A 104 6.47 1.76 -11.29
C VAL A 104 6.73 1.26 -9.87
N ILE A 105 5.67 0.93 -9.14
CA ILE A 105 5.77 0.15 -7.90
C ILE A 105 5.66 -1.33 -8.28
N GLN A 106 6.62 -2.12 -7.82
CA GLN A 106 6.60 -3.58 -7.90
C GLN A 106 6.72 -4.13 -6.48
N PHE A 107 5.84 -5.07 -6.12
CA PHE A 107 5.98 -5.87 -4.90
C PHE A 107 6.81 -7.12 -5.25
N ALA A 108 7.85 -7.38 -4.46
CA ALA A 108 8.80 -8.47 -4.68
C ALA A 108 8.78 -9.44 -3.50
#